data_AF-A0A2E5JZP9-F1
#
_entry.id   AF-A0A2E5JZP9-F1
#
_cell.length_a   1.000
_cell.length_b   1.000
_cell.length_c   1.000
_cell.angle_alpha   90.00
_cell.angle_beta   90.00
_cell.angle_gamma   90.00
#
_symmetry.space_group_name_H-M   'P 1'
#
loop_
_entity.id
_entity.type
_entity.pdbx_description
1 polymer ?
#
loop_
_entity_poly.entity_id
_entity_poly.type
_entity_poly.pdbx_seq_one_letter_code
_entity_poly.pdbx_strand_id
1 'polypeptide(L)'
;MKQFVLTTILTCLLVICSLVLIVMSIELYQTRNQLSYLKSRDLEYSAKIIRIERDLAAKEEYFDKLLKDPVFLERVVRERLGYTRPEEWIYRFPKEEQGSRTQP
;
A
#
# COMPACT_ATOMS: atom_id res chain seq x y z
N MET A 1 -17.73 41.79 56.16
CA MET A 1 -18.42 41.84 54.85
C MET A 1 -17.45 41.84 53.66
N LYS A 2 -16.52 42.80 53.54
CA LYS A 2 -15.58 42.87 52.39
C LYS A 2 -14.73 41.61 52.17
N GLN A 3 -14.24 40.99 53.25
CA GLN A 3 -13.42 39.76 53.18
C GLN A 3 -14.20 38.56 52.61
N PHE A 4 -15.45 38.36 53.03
CA PHE A 4 -16.30 37.28 52.52
C PHE A 4 -16.63 37.44 51.02
N VAL A 5 -16.88 38.68 50.58
CA VAL A 5 -17.16 38.99 49.16
C VAL A 5 -15.92 38.77 48.29
N LEU A 6 -14.72 39.12 48.79
CA LEU A 6 -13.48 38.88 48.06
C LEU A 6 -13.19 37.38 47.90
N THR A 7 -13.41 36.60 48.96
CA THR A 7 -13.20 35.15 48.90
C THR A 7 -14.15 34.44 47.94
N THR A 8 -15.41 34.86 47.85
CA THR A 8 -16.38 34.25 46.91
C THR A 8 -16.08 34.60 45.46
N ILE A 9 -15.61 35.82 45.19
CA ILE A 9 -15.16 36.21 43.83
C ILE A 9 -13.93 35.40 43.43
N LEU A 10 -12.96 35.23 44.34
CA LEU A 10 -11.74 34.47 44.07
C LEU A 10 -12.03 32.99 43.80
N THR A 11 -12.90 32.35 44.57
CA THR A 11 -13.27 30.95 44.33
C THR A 11 -14.03 30.78 43.02
N CYS A 12 -14.93 31.71 42.68
CA CYS A 12 -15.63 31.71 41.39
C CYS A 12 -14.65 31.82 40.21
N LEU A 13 -13.66 32.71 40.32
CA LEU A 13 -12.62 32.89 39.30
C LEU A 13 -11.74 31.65 39.14
N LEU A 14 -11.38 30.99 40.24
CA LEU A 14 -10.62 29.74 40.21
C LEU A 14 -11.41 28.60 39.57
N VAL A 15 -12.71 28.49 39.84
CA VAL A 15 -13.57 27.49 39.20
C VAL A 15 -13.66 27.74 37.70
N ILE A 16 -13.87 28.99 37.28
CA ILE A 16 -13.91 29.35 35.85
C ILE A 16 -12.56 29.05 35.18
N CYS A 17 -11.44 29.41 35.82
CA CYS A 17 -10.11 29.12 35.31
C CYS A 17 -9.87 27.61 35.16
N SER A 18 -10.29 26.81 36.14
CA SER A 18 -10.18 25.35 36.09
C SER A 18 -11.00 24.74 34.93
N LEU A 19 -12.21 25.26 34.68
CA LEU A 19 -13.06 24.81 33.57
C LEU A 19 -12.42 25.10 32.22
N VAL A 20 -11.83 26.30 32.05
CA VAL A 20 -11.13 26.66 30.81
C VAL A 20 -9.92 25.74 30.56
N LEU A 21 -9.14 25.44 31.60
CA LEU A 21 -7.99 24.53 31.49
C LEU A 21 -8.41 23.11 31.11
N ILE A 22 -9.54 22.62 31.64
CA ILE A 22 -10.08 21.30 31.29
C ILE A 22 -10.48 21.26 29.82
N VAL A 23 -11.22 22.25 29.31
CA VAL A 23 -11.65 22.30 27.91
C VAL A 23 -10.43 22.35 26.97
N MET A 24 -9.45 23.21 27.26
CA MET A 24 -8.20 23.29 26.50
C MET A 24 -7.44 21.97 26.47
N SER A 25 -7.37 21.27 27.62
CA SER A 25 -6.69 19.98 27.72
C SER A 25 -7.36 18.89 26.87
N ILE A 26 -8.69 18.91 26.80
CA ILE A 26 -9.47 17.97 25.97
C ILE A 26 -9.18 18.21 24.48
N GLU A 27 -9.24 19.47 24.02
CA GLU A 27 -8.97 19.82 22.62
C GLU A 27 -7.54 19.44 22.21
N LEU A 28 -6.54 19.76 23.05
CA LEU A 28 -5.14 19.39 22.84
C LEU A 28 -4.96 17.87 22.72
N TYR A 29 -5.63 17.09 23.56
CA TYR A 29 -5.56 15.62 23.51
C TYR A 29 -6.18 15.09 22.20
N GLN A 30 -7.31 15.65 21.78
CA GLN A 30 -7.98 15.27 20.54
C GLN A 30 -7.12 15.59 19.31
N THR A 31 -6.48 16.75 19.26
CA THR A 31 -5.56 17.13 18.17
C THR A 31 -4.35 16.20 18.10
N ARG A 32 -3.79 15.80 19.24
CA ARG A 32 -2.64 14.86 19.25
C ARG A 32 -3.00 13.49 18.67
N ASN A 33 -4.18 12.96 18.99
CA ASN A 33 -4.62 11.68 18.43
C ASN A 33 -4.90 11.77 16.92
N GLN A 34 -5.40 12.91 16.44
CA GLN A 34 -5.61 13.14 15.01
C GLN A 34 -4.27 13.17 14.24
N LEU A 35 -3.23 13.77 14.81
CA LEU A 35 -1.89 13.80 14.21
C LEU A 35 -1.30 12.40 14.03
N SER A 36 -1.46 11.49 15.01
CA SER A 36 -0.96 10.12 14.86
C SER A 36 -1.69 9.36 13.75
N TYR A 37 -3.00 9.58 13.60
CA TYR A 37 -3.80 8.95 12.56
C TYR A 37 -3.37 9.44 11.17
N LEU A 38 -3.24 10.76 10.99
CA LEU A 38 -2.75 11.33 9.72
C LEU A 38 -1.35 10.82 9.37
N LYS A 39 -0.43 10.79 10.34
CA LYS A 39 0.93 10.28 10.14
C LYS A 39 0.97 8.82 9.71
N SER A 40 0.11 7.97 10.28
CA SER A 40 0.02 6.56 9.85
C SER A 40 -0.43 6.42 8.40
N ARG A 41 -1.39 7.26 7.96
CA ARG A 41 -1.87 7.27 6.58
C ARG A 41 -0.82 7.79 5.62
N ASP A 42 -0.10 8.85 5.99
CA ASP A 42 0.99 9.40 5.18
C ASP A 42 2.08 8.35 4.93
N LEU A 43 2.44 7.55 5.94
CA LEU A 43 3.39 6.46 5.79
C LEU A 43 2.87 5.37 4.85
N GLU A 44 1.60 4.98 4.98
CA GLU A 44 0.98 3.98 4.10
C GLU A 44 0.93 4.45 2.64
N TYR A 45 0.50 5.69 2.40
CA TYR A 45 0.46 6.28 1.06
C TYR A 45 1.85 6.42 0.47
N SER A 46 2.82 6.87 1.25
CA SER A 46 4.22 6.99 0.81
C SER A 46 4.78 5.62 0.40
N ALA A 47 4.51 4.58 1.19
CA ALA A 47 4.92 3.21 0.84
C ALA A 47 4.25 2.71 -0.45
N LYS A 48 2.96 3.04 -0.66
CA LYS A 48 2.24 2.71 -1.90
C LYS A 48 2.84 3.40 -3.11
N ILE A 49 3.17 4.68 -3.01
CA ILE A 49 3.81 5.44 -4.10
C ILE A 49 5.13 4.78 -4.50
N ILE A 50 6.02 4.53 -3.53
CA ILE A 50 7.32 3.90 -3.78
C ILE A 50 7.16 2.52 -4.43
N ARG A 51 6.15 1.74 -4.02
CA ARG A 51 5.87 0.44 -4.61
C ARG A 51 5.41 0.58 -6.06
N ILE A 52 4.46 1.46 -6.34
CA ILE A 52 3.92 1.69 -7.68
C ILE A 52 5.02 2.19 -8.62
N GLU A 53 5.87 3.12 -8.16
CA GLU A 53 7.00 3.62 -8.93
C GLU A 53 7.99 2.51 -9.28
N ARG A 54 8.31 1.61 -8.33
CA ARG A 54 9.15 0.44 -8.60
C ARG A 54 8.51 -0.53 -9.60
N ASP A 55 7.23 -0.82 -9.44
CA ASP A 55 6.49 -1.70 -10.35
C ASP A 55 6.40 -1.09 -11.76
N LEU A 56 6.30 0.24 -11.85
CA LEU A 56 6.30 0.98 -13.10
C LEU A 56 7.67 0.93 -13.78
N ALA A 57 8.75 1.24 -13.05
CA ALA A 57 10.12 1.17 -13.57
C ALA A 57 10.47 -0.23 -14.08
N ALA A 58 10.07 -1.28 -13.36
CA ALA A 58 10.28 -2.66 -13.80
C ALA A 58 9.51 -3.01 -15.09
N LYS A 59 8.28 -2.50 -15.23
CA LYS A 59 7.49 -2.68 -16.46
C LYS A 59 8.08 -1.89 -17.63
N GLU A 60 8.53 -0.67 -17.40
CA GLU A 60 9.18 0.14 -18.43
C GLU A 60 10.46 -0.55 -18.92
N GLU A 61 11.30 -1.05 -18.03
CA GLU A 61 12.49 -1.82 -18.40
C GLU A 61 12.13 -3.07 -19.20
N TYR A 62 11.06 -3.78 -18.79
CA TYR A 62 10.57 -4.94 -19.52
C TYR A 62 10.08 -4.58 -20.94
N PHE A 63 9.32 -3.50 -21.08
CA PHE A 63 8.87 -3.01 -22.39
C PHE A 63 10.03 -2.51 -23.25
N ASP A 64 11.01 -1.85 -22.65
CA ASP A 64 12.20 -1.39 -23.35
C ASP A 64 13.00 -2.57 -23.92
N LYS A 65 13.16 -3.64 -23.13
CA LYS A 65 13.75 -4.90 -23.59
C LYS A 65 12.94 -5.57 -24.70
N LEU A 66 11.61 -5.60 -24.59
CA LEU A 66 10.74 -6.12 -25.66
C LEU A 66 10.92 -5.39 -26.99
N LEU A 67 11.12 -4.07 -26.96
CA LEU A 67 11.24 -3.26 -28.17
C LEU A 67 12.66 -3.29 -28.75
N LYS A 68 13.70 -3.34 -27.90
CA LYS A 68 15.10 -3.24 -28.32
C LYS A 68 15.77 -4.59 -28.56
N ASP A 69 15.34 -5.66 -27.90
CA ASP A 69 15.92 -6.99 -28.03
C ASP A 69 14.97 -7.95 -28.78
N PRO A 70 15.22 -8.20 -30.09
CA PRO A 70 14.38 -9.07 -30.89
C PRO A 70 14.42 -10.54 -30.42
N VAL A 71 15.51 -11.00 -29.82
CA VAL A 71 15.61 -12.37 -29.29
C VAL A 71 14.73 -12.51 -28.04
N PHE A 72 14.73 -11.49 -27.19
CA PHE A 72 13.84 -11.44 -26.03
C PHE A 72 12.36 -11.44 -26.46
N LEU A 73 12.01 -10.62 -27.45
CA LEU A 73 10.66 -10.55 -28.00
C LEU A 73 10.17 -11.91 -28.52
N GLU A 74 10.97 -12.59 -29.35
CA GLU A 74 10.60 -13.89 -29.90
C GLU A 74 10.39 -14.93 -28.81
N ARG A 75 11.24 -14.96 -27.78
CA ARG A 75 11.05 -15.85 -26.63
C ARG A 75 9.73 -15.57 -25.92
N VAL A 76 9.44 -14.31 -25.61
CA VAL A 76 8.20 -13.93 -24.91
C VAL A 76 6.97 -14.28 -25.76
N VAL A 77 7.01 -14.01 -27.06
CA VAL A 77 5.91 -14.30 -28.00
C VAL A 77 5.70 -15.81 -28.14
N ARG A 78 6.76 -16.60 -28.18
CA ARG A 78 6.67 -18.07 -28.19
C ARG A 78 6.09 -18.62 -26.87
N GLU A 79 6.52 -18.12 -25.73
CA GLU A 79 6.04 -18.56 -24.41
C GLU A 79 4.60 -18.14 -24.10
N ARG A 80 4.24 -16.89 -24.41
CA ARG A 80 2.94 -16.31 -24.03
C ARG A 80 1.85 -16.48 -25.06
N LEU A 81 2.20 -16.46 -26.34
CA LEU A 81 1.25 -16.54 -27.44
C LEU A 81 1.29 -17.89 -28.16
N GLY A 82 2.23 -18.78 -27.80
CA GLY A 82 2.44 -20.06 -28.49
C GLY A 82 2.88 -19.89 -29.94
N TYR A 83 3.38 -18.71 -30.30
CA TYR A 83 3.76 -18.39 -31.67
C TYR A 83 4.97 -19.23 -32.08
N THR A 84 4.86 -19.86 -33.23
CA THR A 84 5.92 -20.65 -33.87
C THR A 84 6.05 -20.15 -35.30
N ARG A 85 7.27 -20.04 -35.82
CA ARG A 85 7.45 -19.59 -37.21
C ARG A 85 6.84 -20.63 -38.16
N PRO A 86 6.27 -20.22 -39.30
CA PRO A 86 5.66 -21.16 -40.26
C PRO A 86 6.65 -22.22 -40.77
N GLU A 87 7.95 -21.92 -40.75
CA GLU A 87 9.03 -22.81 -41.18
C GLU A 87 9.53 -23.76 -40.06
N GLU A 88 9.03 -23.66 -38.83
CA GLU A 88 9.51 -24.43 -37.67
C GLU A 88 8.70 -25.70 -37.43
N TRP A 89 9.38 -26.81 -37.15
CA TRP A 89 8.76 -28.11 -36.89
C TRP A 89 8.33 -28.22 -35.42
N ILE A 90 7.03 -28.40 -35.19
CA ILE A 90 6.48 -28.62 -33.84
C ILE A 90 6.39 -30.11 -33.56
N TYR A 91 7.19 -30.61 -32.62
CA TYR A 91 7.05 -31.96 -32.10
C TYR A 91 5.96 -32.00 -31.02
N ARG A 92 4.78 -32.53 -31.35
CA ARG A 92 3.79 -32.94 -30.34
C ARG A 92 4.10 -34.37 -29.90
N PHE A 93 4.46 -34.53 -28.64
CA PHE A 93 4.51 -35.85 -28.04
C PHE A 93 3.07 -36.33 -27.77
N PRO A 94 2.67 -37.51 -28.28
CA PRO A 94 1.39 -38.09 -27.92
C PRO A 94 1.37 -38.29 -26.41
N LYS A 95 0.25 -37.93 -25.78
CA LYS A 95 0.04 -38.18 -24.35
C LYS A 95 0.01 -39.70 -24.20
N GLU A 96 0.99 -40.27 -23.50
CA GLU A 96 1.02 -41.71 -23.23
C GLU A 96 -0.35 -42.11 -22.67
N GLU A 97 -1.08 -42.92 -23.42
CA GLU A 97 -2.24 -43.62 -22.89
C GLU A 97 -1.72 -44.44 -21.72
N GLN A 98 -2.05 -44.02 -20.50
CA GLN A 98 -1.94 -44.83 -19.29
C GLN A 98 -2.96 -45.97 -19.40
N GLY A 99 -2.75 -46.86 -20.36
CA GLY A 99 -3.50 -48.07 -20.61
C GLY A 99 -2.72 -49.26 -20.12
N SER A 100 -3.26 -49.92 -19.10
CA SER A 100 -2.98 -51.31 -18.70
C SER A 100 -1.51 -51.67 -18.43
N ARG A 101 -1.07 -51.47 -17.19
CA ARG A 101 -0.28 -52.50 -16.50
C ARG A 101 -1.05 -52.98 -15.28
N THR A 102 -2.10 -53.77 -15.52
CA THR A 102 -2.49 -54.80 -14.56
C THR A 102 -1.47 -55.92 -14.74
N GLN A 103 -0.49 -56.01 -13.84
CA GLN A 103 0.44 -57.13 -13.78
C GLN A 103 -0.24 -58.33 -13.08
N PRO A 104 0.01 -59.57 -13.57
CA PRO A 104 -0.54 -60.81 -13.02
C PRO A 104 0.04 -61.19 -11.65
#